data_AF-A0A9C9DC59-F1
#
_entry.id   AF-A0A9C9DC59-F1
#
_cell.length_a   1.000
_cell.length_b   1.000
_cell.length_c   1.000
_cell.angle_alpha   90.00
_cell.angle_beta   90.00
_cell.angle_gamma   90.00
#
_symmetry.space_group_name_H-M   'P 1'
#
loop_
_entity.id
_entity.type
_entity.pdbx_description
1 polymer ?
#
loop_
_entity_poly.entity_id
_entity_poly.type
_entity_poly.pdbx_seq_one_letter_code
_entity_poly.pdbx_strand_id
1 'polypeptide(L)' 'MDNLLAVTLNGIAQLEYDRNKTLPPQQQLYLEKMDQKMDEGIQVGEDIITNPDIQQRAQFVAANLANAILSDNEA' A
#
# COMPACT_ATOMS: atom_id res chain seq x y z
N MET A 1 -0.98 18.35 -15.37
CA MET A 1 -2.02 17.30 -15.32
C MET A 1 -2.10 16.86 -13.88
N ASP A 2 -3.26 16.99 -13.25
CA ASP A 2 -3.45 16.62 -11.84
C ASP A 2 -3.25 15.11 -11.71
N ASN A 3 -2.20 14.71 -10.98
CA ASN A 3 -1.85 13.31 -10.78
C ASN A 3 -2.40 12.79 -9.45
N LEU A 4 -3.64 13.16 -9.13
CA LEU A 4 -4.28 12.83 -7.87
C LEU A 4 -4.62 11.34 -7.81
N LEU A 5 -4.24 10.71 -6.70
CA LEU A 5 -4.76 9.42 -6.27
C LEU A 5 -5.85 9.69 -5.23
N ALA A 6 -7.05 9.15 -5.43
CA ALA A 6 -8.14 9.27 -4.49
C ALA A 6 -8.55 7.89 -3.97
N VAL A 7 -8.68 7.77 -2.64
CA VAL A 7 -9.35 6.64 -2.00
C VAL A 7 -10.80 7.04 -1.80
N THR A 8 -11.73 6.26 -2.36
CA THR A 8 -13.17 6.59 -2.34
C THR A 8 -13.97 5.56 -1.55
N LEU A 9 -15.01 6.03 -0.86
CA LEU A 9 -16.02 5.19 -0.22
C LEU A 9 -17.38 5.56 -0.82
N ASN A 10 -18.06 4.60 -1.45
CA ASN A 10 -19.32 4.81 -2.17
C ASN A 10 -19.25 5.94 -3.22
N GLY A 11 -18.11 6.04 -3.93
CA GLY A 11 -17.89 7.06 -4.95
C GLY A 11 -17.56 8.46 -4.42
N ILE A 12 -17.45 8.63 -3.10
CA ILE A 12 -17.05 9.90 -2.46
C ILE A 12 -15.59 9.80 -2.02
N ALA A 13 -14.74 10.72 -2.47
CA ALA A 13 -13.34 10.80 -2.05
C ALA A 13 -13.23 11.03 -0.54
N GLN A 14 -12.46 10.16 0.13
CA GLN A 14 -12.17 10.24 1.56
C GLN A 14 -10.74 10.75 1.80
N LEU A 15 -9.83 10.37 0.90
CA LEU A 15 -8.44 10.82 0.93
C LEU A 15 -7.99 11.11 -0.50
N GLU A 16 -7.32 12.24 -0.67
CA GLU A 16 -6.71 12.64 -1.93
C GLU A 16 -5.21 12.85 -1.72
N TYR A 17 -4.41 12.32 -2.63
CA TYR A 17 -2.97 12.42 -2.59
C TYR A 17 -2.44 12.87 -3.95
N ASP A 18 -1.73 14.00 -3.98
CA ASP A 18 -1.03 14.43 -5.19
C ASP A 18 0.25 13.61 -5.37
N ARG A 19 0.27 12.76 -6.39
CA ARG A 19 1.44 11.91 -6.71
C ARG A 19 2.66 12.69 -7.19
N ASN A 20 2.52 13.98 -7.51
CA ASN A 20 3.66 14.85 -7.80
C ASN A 20 4.34 15.37 -6.53
N LYS A 21 3.71 15.21 -5.37
CA LYS A 21 4.30 15.61 -4.10
C LYS A 21 5.47 14.68 -3.76
N THR A 22 6.66 15.26 -3.68
CA THR A 22 7.86 14.54 -3.23
C THR A 22 7.69 14.08 -1.79
N LEU A 23 8.02 12.82 -1.52
CA LEU A 23 8.04 12.30 -0.16
C LEU A 23 9.31 12.78 0.56
N PRO A 24 9.22 13.08 1.87
CA PRO A 24 10.41 13.25 2.69
C PRO A 24 11.33 12.03 2.56
N PRO A 25 12.67 12.19 2.55
CA PRO A 25 13.60 11.09 2.28
C PRO A 25 13.41 9.87 3.18
N GLN A 26 13.04 10.07 4.45
CA GLN A 26 12.76 8.98 5.38
C GLN A 26 11.55 8.15 4.95
N GLN A 27 10.46 8.79 4.50
CA GLN A 27 9.25 8.09 4.05
C GLN A 27 9.52 7.30 2.77
N GLN A 28 10.31 7.87 1.86
CA GLN A 28 10.74 7.16 0.65
C GLN A 28 11.56 5.90 1.00
N LEU A 29 12.51 6.00 1.93
CA LEU A 29 13.28 4.85 2.39
C LEU A 29 12.42 3.74 3.02
N TYR A 30 11.35 4.11 3.73
CA TYR A 30 10.41 3.11 4.26
C TYR A 30 9.68 2.36 3.14
N LEU A 31 9.25 3.06 2.08
CA LEU A 31 8.61 2.43 0.93
C LEU A 31 9.58 1.53 0.16
N GLU A 32 10.83 1.96 -0.04
CA GLU A 32 11.86 1.13 -0.68
C GLU A 32 12.11 -0.18 0.11
N LYS A 33 12.13 -0.12 1.44
CA LYS A 33 12.25 -1.31 2.28
C LYS A 33 11.01 -2.21 2.21
N MET A 34 9.82 -1.61 2.10
CA MET A 34 8.58 -2.36 1.91
C MET A 34 8.62 -3.11 0.58
N ASP A 35 9.06 -2.43 -0.49
CA ASP A 35 9.21 -3.04 -1.81
C ASP A 35 10.22 -4.19 -1.78
N GLN A 36 11.40 -4.00 -1.20
CA GLN A 36 12.41 -5.05 -1.06
C GLN A 36 11.88 -6.29 -0.34
N LYS A 37 11.10 -6.11 0.74
CA LYS A 37 10.48 -7.23 1.45
C LYS A 37 9.45 -7.98 0.62
N MET A 38 8.66 -7.27 -0.19
CA MET A 38 7.70 -7.92 -1.07
C MET A 38 8.37 -8.69 -2.22
N ASP A 39 9.60 -8.32 -2.60
CA ASP A 39 10.39 -9.07 -3.58
C ASP A 39 10.90 -10.42 -3.04
N GLU A 40 10.96 -10.59 -1.71
CA GLU A 40 11.23 -11.89 -1.08
C GLU A 40 10.00 -12.83 -1.15
N GLY A 41 8.86 -12.28 -1.57
CA GLY A 41 7.58 -12.94 -1.67
C GLY A 41 6.57 -12.39 -0.66
N ILE A 42 5.29 -12.60 -0.96
CA ILE A 42 4.17 -12.18 -0.11
C ILE A 42 3.24 -13.35 0.16
N GLN A 43 2.61 -13.33 1.33
CA GLN A 43 1.55 -14.26 1.67
C GLN A 43 0.19 -13.62 1.39
N VAL A 44 -0.62 -14.26 0.55
CA VAL A 44 -1.99 -13.82 0.25
C VAL A 44 -2.93 -14.99 0.51
N GLY A 45 -3.64 -14.94 1.63
CA GLY A 45 -4.42 -16.09 2.11
C GLY A 45 -3.51 -17.24 2.54
N GLU A 46 -3.71 -18.42 1.93
CA GLU A 46 -2.90 -19.62 2.17
C GLU A 46 -1.70 -19.74 1.20
N ASP A 47 -1.65 -18.91 0.16
CA ASP A 47 -0.62 -18.99 -0.88
C ASP A 47 0.57 -18.08 -0.59
N ILE A 48 1.76 -18.54 -1.00
CA ILE A 48 2.99 -17.75 -1.04
C ILE A 48 3.30 -17.42 -2.50
N ILE A 49 3.33 -16.14 -2.82
CA ILE A 49 3.65 -15.62 -4.15
C ILE A 49 5.08 -15.10 -4.12
N THR A 50 5.99 -15.77 -4.81
CA THR A 50 7.44 -15.50 -4.76
C THR A 50 7.90 -14.37 -5.70
N ASN A 51 7.09 -13.98 -6.67
CA ASN A 51 7.37 -12.85 -7.57
C ASN A 51 6.06 -12.11 -7.87
N PRO A 52 5.56 -11.31 -6.90
CA PRO A 52 4.23 -10.75 -7.00
C PRO A 52 4.17 -9.62 -8.02
N ASP A 53 3.10 -9.63 -8.82
CA ASP A 53 2.80 -8.51 -9.70
C ASP A 53 2.24 -7.30 -8.91
N ILE A 54 2.02 -6.19 -9.62
CA ILE A 54 1.55 -4.94 -8.99
C ILE A 54 0.17 -5.08 -8.35
N GLN A 55 -0.70 -5.95 -8.89
CA GLN A 55 -2.03 -6.16 -8.36
C GLN A 55 -1.97 -6.97 -7.06
N GLN A 56 -1.13 -8.00 -7.03
CA GLN A 56 -0.90 -8.84 -5.85
C GLN A 56 -0.22 -8.04 -4.73
N ARG A 57 0.77 -7.20 -5.05
CA ARG A 57 1.39 -6.25 -4.12
C ARG A 57 0.35 -5.27 -3.53
N ALA A 58 -0.48 -4.68 -4.38
CA ALA A 58 -1.53 -3.77 -3.93
C ALA A 58 -2.54 -4.45 -3.00
N GLN A 59 -2.96 -5.67 -3.33
CA GLN A 59 -3.86 -6.47 -2.48
C GLN A 59 -3.23 -6.77 -1.11
N PHE A 60 -1.95 -7.15 -1.08
CA PHE A 60 -1.24 -7.42 0.16
C PHE A 60 -1.15 -6.19 1.06
N VAL A 61 -0.78 -5.02 0.50
CA VAL A 61 -0.73 -3.77 1.27
C VAL A 61 -2.11 -3.37 1.80
N ALA A 62 -3.15 -3.45 0.96
CA ALA A 62 -4.52 -3.14 1.36
C ALA A 62 -5.02 -4.06 2.48
N ALA A 63 -4.72 -5.36 2.41
CA ALA A 63 -5.10 -6.32 3.44
C ALA A 63 -4.38 -6.05 4.78
N ASN A 64 -3.10 -5.72 4.75
CA ASN A 64 -2.35 -5.34 5.96
C ASN A 64 -2.92 -4.05 6.59
N LEU A 65 -3.25 -3.05 5.77
CA LEU A 65 -3.87 -1.81 6.25
C LEU A 65 -5.24 -2.07 6.88
N ALA A 66 -6.10 -2.85 6.19
CA ALA A 66 -7.41 -3.21 6.72
C ALA A 66 -7.30 -3.98 8.05
N ASN A 67 -6.36 -4.92 8.15
CA ASN A 67 -6.11 -5.65 9.40
C ASN A 67 -5.64 -4.72 10.52
N ALA A 68 -4.75 -3.76 10.24
CA ALA A 68 -4.28 -2.80 11.23
C ALA A 68 -5.43 -1.96 11.81
N ILE A 69 -6.32 -1.45 10.93
CA ILE A 69 -7.52 -0.71 11.32
C ILE A 69 -8.48 -1.57 12.15
N LEU A 70 -8.74 -2.81 11.72
CA LEU A 70 -9.70 -3.70 12.40
C LEU A 70 -9.19 -4.25 13.74
N SER A 71 -7.87 -4.24 13.98
CA SER A 71 -7.24 -4.80 15.18
C SER A 71 -6.86 -3.75 16.23
N ASP A 72 -7.33 -2.50 16.11
CA ASP A 72 -6.93 -1.36 16.95
C ASP A 72 -5.39 -1.18 17.02
N ASN A 73 -4.68 -1.63 15.98
CA ASN A 73 -3.24 -1.47 15.83
C ASN A 73 -2.95 -0.28 14.90
N GLU A 74 -3.55 0.87 15.23
CA GLU A 74 -3.23 2.15 14.64
C GLU A 74 -1.97 2.69 15.36
N ALA A 75 -0.79 2.33 14.85
CA ALA A 75 0.46 2.91 15.29
C ALA A 75 0.71 4.28 14.64
#